data_AF-A0A258S364-F1
#
_entry.id   AF-A0A258S364-F1
#
_cell.length_a   1.000
_cell.length_b   1.000
_cell.length_c   1.000
_cell.angle_alpha   90.00
_cell.angle_beta   90.00
_cell.angle_gamma   90.00
#
_symmetry.space_group_name_H-M   'P 1'
#
loop_
_entity.id
_entity.type
_entity.pdbx_description
1 polymer ?
#
loop_
_entity_poly.entity_id
_entity_poly.type
_entity_poly.pdbx_seq_one_letter_code
_entity_poly.pdbx_strand_id
1 'polypeptide(L)'
;MPVIFRHNGFRVFFYSNEGNPREPLHVHVQRGEALAKFWLKPEVSVAESYGLSGAELGVLVGIIEKNRTLIEGTWHEFFGE
;
A
#
# COMPACT_ATOMS: atom_id res chain seq x y z
N MET A 1 8.97 2.24 9.16
CA MET A 1 7.83 1.60 8.47
C MET A 1 6.53 1.86 9.25
N PRO A 2 5.88 3.00 9.03
CA PRO A 2 4.55 3.29 9.58
C PRO A 2 3.53 2.29 9.04
N VAL A 3 2.72 1.69 9.92
CA VAL A 3 1.60 0.85 9.51
C VAL A 3 0.37 1.72 9.45
N ILE A 4 -0.28 1.78 8.29
CA ILE A 4 -1.50 2.56 8.11
C ILE A 4 -2.66 1.81 8.76
N PHE A 5 -2.86 0.56 8.37
CA PHE A 5 -3.89 -0.31 8.94
C PHE A 5 -3.58 -1.79 8.75
N ARG A 6 -4.38 -2.63 9.41
CA ARG A 6 -4.37 -4.09 9.24
C ARG A 6 -5.77 -4.56 8.85
N HIS A 7 -5.85 -5.53 7.94
CA HIS A 7 -7.12 -6.10 7.50
C HIS A 7 -6.95 -7.59 7.20
N ASN A 8 -7.70 -8.47 7.86
CA ASN A 8 -7.69 -9.93 7.62
C ASN A 8 -6.27 -10.55 7.54
N GLY A 9 -5.39 -10.15 8.45
CA GLY A 9 -4.01 -10.64 8.49
C GLY A 9 -3.06 -9.95 7.50
N PHE A 10 -3.55 -9.10 6.61
CA PHE A 10 -2.74 -8.22 5.79
C PHE A 10 -2.34 -6.96 6.58
N ARG A 11 -1.09 -6.57 6.44
CA ARG A 11 -0.54 -5.32 6.95
C ARG A 11 -0.31 -4.36 5.79
N VAL A 12 -0.88 -3.16 5.86
CA VAL A 12 -0.70 -2.11 4.85
C VAL A 12 0.19 -1.00 5.40
N PHE A 13 1.25 -0.65 4.69
CA PHE A 13 2.30 0.26 5.16
C PHE A 13 3.04 0.94 3.99
N PHE A 14 3.83 1.96 4.27
CA PHE A 14 4.85 2.49 3.35
C PHE A 14 6.21 2.53 4.07
N TYR A 15 7.30 2.67 3.31
CA TYR A 15 8.60 2.82 3.95
C TYR A 15 8.78 4.26 4.41
N SER A 16 9.40 4.46 5.58
CA SER A 16 9.71 5.81 6.05
C SER A 16 10.87 6.47 5.29
N ASN A 17 11.63 5.66 4.53
CA ASN A 17 12.84 6.08 3.82
C ASN A 17 12.69 5.82 2.31
N GLU A 18 11.73 6.49 1.67
CA GLU A 18 11.39 6.37 0.24
C GLU A 18 12.38 7.09 -0.72
N GLY A 19 13.58 7.43 -0.26
CA GLY A 19 14.60 8.10 -1.07
C GLY A 19 14.30 9.57 -1.42
N ASN A 20 15.15 10.15 -2.27
CA ASN A 20 15.02 11.51 -2.82
C ASN A 20 15.54 11.55 -4.28
N PRO A 21 14.67 11.73 -5.30
CA PRO A 21 13.24 12.01 -5.19
C PRO A 21 12.43 10.79 -4.72
N ARG A 22 11.33 11.07 -4.01
CA ARG A 22 10.40 10.06 -3.51
C ARG A 22 9.59 9.44 -4.66
N GLU A 23 9.31 8.15 -4.58
CA GLU A 23 8.35 7.52 -5.49
C GLU A 23 6.93 8.12 -5.32
N PRO A 24 6.06 8.04 -6.35
CA PRO A 24 4.65 8.40 -6.23
C PRO A 24 3.95 7.68 -5.06
N LEU A 25 2.80 8.21 -4.63
CA LEU A 25 2.02 7.62 -3.54
C LEU A 25 1.73 6.13 -3.79
N HIS A 26 2.22 5.30 -2.87
CA HIS A 26 2.07 3.85 -2.93
C HIS A 26 2.05 3.23 -1.54
N VAL A 27 1.59 1.98 -1.47
CA VAL A 27 1.63 1.16 -0.26
C VAL A 27 2.12 -0.24 -0.54
N HIS A 28 2.70 -0.84 0.48
CA HIS A 28 3.02 -2.25 0.55
C HIS A 28 1.98 -2.99 1.38
N VAL A 29 1.62 -4.18 0.93
CA VAL A 29 0.73 -5.11 1.62
C VAL A 29 1.48 -6.40 1.89
N GLN A 30 1.55 -6.81 3.15
CA GLN A 30 2.26 -8.03 3.56
C GLN A 30 1.36 -8.99 4.34
N ARG A 31 1.47 -10.30 4.08
CA ARG A 31 0.90 -11.38 4.88
C ARG A 31 1.84 -12.60 4.90
N GLY A 32 2.47 -12.86 6.05
CA GLY A 32 3.54 -13.85 6.13
C GLY A 32 4.73 -13.44 5.25
N GLU A 33 5.17 -14.36 4.38
CA GLU A 33 6.22 -14.12 3.40
C GLU A 33 5.71 -13.45 2.11
N ALA A 34 4.38 -13.35 1.94
CA ALA A 34 3.78 -12.71 0.78
C ALA A 34 3.81 -11.18 0.90
N LEU A 35 4.14 -10.50 -0.19
CA LEU A 35 4.29 -9.05 -0.27
C LEU A 35 3.78 -8.53 -1.62
N ALA A 36 3.05 -7.42 -1.63
CA ALA A 36 2.72 -6.69 -2.85
C ALA A 36 2.89 -5.19 -2.68
N LYS A 37 3.19 -4.49 -3.77
CA LYS A 37 3.26 -3.03 -3.88
C LYS A 37 2.09 -2.56 -4.74
N PHE A 38 1.45 -1.47 -4.33
CA PHE A 38 0.33 -0.87 -5.04
C PHE A 38 0.54 0.62 -5.23
N TRP A 39 0.42 1.10 -6.47
CA TRP A 39 0.27 2.52 -6.74
C TRP A 39 -1.13 2.99 -6.39
N LEU A 40 -1.27 4.24 -5.92
CA LEU A 40 -2.58 4.85 -5.65
C LEU A 40 -3.00 5.88 -6.70
N LYS A 41 -2.11 6.28 -7.60
CA LYS A 41 -2.38 7.30 -8.63
C LYS A 41 -1.98 6.79 -10.01
N PRO A 42 -2.81 7.01 -11.06
CA PRO A 42 -4.14 7.65 -11.02
C PRO A 42 -5.22 6.81 -10.32
N GLU A 43 -5.11 5.49 -10.42
CA GLU A 43 -6.01 4.49 -9.82
C GLU A 43 -5.22 3.44 -9.05
N VAL A 44 -5.87 2.71 -8.13
CA VAL A 44 -5.21 1.65 -7.39
C VAL A 44 -4.86 0.49 -8.32
N SER A 45 -3.56 0.21 -8.44
CA SER A 45 -3.04 -0.85 -9.31
C SER A 45 -1.86 -1.57 -8.66
N VAL A 46 -1.72 -2.86 -8.99
CA VAL A 46 -0.60 -3.68 -8.53
C VAL A 46 0.65 -3.27 -9.31
N ALA A 47 1.69 -2.86 -8.59
CA ALA A 47 3.01 -2.60 -9.17
C ALA A 47 3.85 -3.88 -9.20
N GLU A 48 3.90 -4.57 -8.06
CA GLU A 48 4.69 -5.78 -7.84
C GLU A 48 3.97 -6.71 -6.86
N SER A 49 4.15 -8.02 -7.01
CA SER A 49 3.56 -9.02 -6.11
C SER A 49 4.42 -10.27 -6.02
N TYR A 50 4.57 -10.78 -4.81
CA TYR A 50 5.21 -12.05 -4.48
C TYR A 50 4.35 -12.83 -3.48
N GLY A 51 4.07 -14.10 -3.77
CA GLY A 51 3.35 -15.00 -2.85
C GLY A 51 1.84 -14.75 -2.71
N LEU A 52 1.26 -13.84 -3.48
CA LEU A 52 -0.20 -13.58 -3.52
C LEU A 52 -0.79 -14.02 -4.86
N SER A 53 -1.96 -14.65 -4.81
CA SER A 53 -2.73 -15.01 -6.00
C SER A 53 -3.42 -13.81 -6.64
N GLY A 54 -3.77 -13.91 -7.93
CA GLY A 54 -4.51 -12.86 -8.63
C GLY A 54 -5.88 -12.54 -7.99
N ALA A 55 -6.56 -13.53 -7.42
CA ALA A 55 -7.80 -13.32 -6.69
C ALA A 55 -7.58 -12.48 -5.42
N GLU A 56 -6.51 -12.76 -4.67
CA GLU A 56 -6.15 -11.97 -3.49
C GLU A 56 -5.74 -10.55 -3.87
N LEU A 57 -4.99 -10.38 -4.95
CA LEU A 57 -4.65 -9.05 -5.46
C LEU A 57 -5.91 -8.25 -5.83
N GLY A 58 -6.90 -8.87 -6.48
CA GLY A 58 -8.18 -8.21 -6.77
C GLY A 58 -8.94 -7.77 -5.52
N VAL A 59 -8.96 -8.61 -4.49
CA VAL A 59 -9.54 -8.26 -3.18
C VAL A 59 -8.77 -7.10 -2.54
N LEU A 60 -7.45 -7.12 -2.60
CA LEU A 60 -6.58 -6.08 -2.03
C LEU A 60 -6.74 -4.74 -2.74
N VAL A 61 -6.89 -4.71 -4.07
CA VAL A 61 -7.22 -3.48 -4.81
C VAL A 61 -8.49 -2.84 -4.23
N GLY A 62 -9.54 -3.64 -4.03
CA GLY A 62 -10.80 -3.14 -3.44
C GLY A 62 -10.65 -2.67 -1.99
N ILE A 63 -9.79 -3.29 -1.19
CA ILE A 63 -9.52 -2.86 0.18
C ILE A 63 -8.75 -1.54 0.20
N ILE A 64 -7.73 -1.40 -0.65
CA ILE A 64 -6.90 -0.19 -0.74
C ILE A 64 -7.74 0.98 -1.24
N GLU A 65 -8.57 0.78 -2.29
CA GLU A 65 -9.44 1.84 -2.82
C GLU A 65 -10.43 2.32 -1.75
N LYS A 66 -11.05 1.41 -0.98
CA LYS A 66 -11.95 1.76 0.13
C LYS A 66 -11.27 2.55 1.24
N ASN A 67 -9.95 2.41 1.41
CA ASN A 67 -9.17 3.08 2.44
C ASN A 67 -8.28 4.20 1.86
N ARG A 68 -8.52 4.61 0.61
CA ARG A 68 -7.68 5.59 -0.10
C ARG A 68 -7.47 6.88 0.67
N THR A 69 -8.54 7.48 1.19
CA THR A 69 -8.47 8.71 1.99
C THR A 69 -7.61 8.57 3.23
N LEU A 70 -7.67 7.42 3.92
CA LEU A 70 -6.84 7.14 5.09
C LEU A 70 -5.36 7.02 4.69
N ILE A 71 -5.08 6.31 3.59
CA ILE A 71 -3.72 6.12 3.09
C ILE A 71 -3.11 7.46 2.67
N GLU A 72 -3.83 8.23 1.86
CA GLU A 72 -3.44 9.57 1.42
C GLU A 72 -3.17 10.47 2.62
N GLY A 73 -4.10 10.56 3.57
CA GLY A 73 -3.93 11.38 4.78
C GLY A 73 -2.70 10.99 5.60
N THR A 74 -2.49 9.68 5.81
CA THR A 74 -1.32 9.19 6.57
C THR A 74 0.00 9.46 5.86
N TRP A 75 0.02 9.36 4.54
CA TRP A 75 1.18 9.70 3.73
C TRP A 75 1.52 11.19 3.84
N HIS A 76 0.52 12.05 3.63
CA HIS A 76 0.64 13.50 3.71
C HIS A 76 1.12 13.95 5.10
N GLU A 77 0.52 13.41 6.16
CA GLU A 77 0.94 13.68 7.54
C GLU A 77 2.39 13.28 7.82
N PHE A 78 2.81 12.10 7.32
CA PHE A 78 4.16 11.59 7.59
C PHE A 78 5.24 12.34 6.81
N PHE A 79 4.97 12.67 5.54
CA PHE A 79 5.95 13.25 4.65
C PHE A 79 5.88 14.78 4.52
N GLY A 80 4.89 15.41 5.15
CA GLY A 80 4.70 16.86 5.13
C GLY A 80 4.26 17.40 3.77
N GLU A 81 3.50 16.60 3.01
CA GLU A 81 2.91 16.98 1.72
C GLU A 81 1.48 17.50 1.86
#